data_AF-A0A9Q0CF97-F1
#
_entry.id   AF-A0A9Q0CF97-F1
#
_cell.length_a   1.000
_cell.length_b   1.000
_cell.length_c   1.000
_cell.angle_alpha   90.00
_cell.angle_beta   90.00
_cell.angle_gamma   90.00
#
_symmetry.space_group_name_H-M   'P 1'
#
loop_
_entity.id
_entity.type
_entity.pdbx_description
1 polymer ?
#
loop_
_entity_poly.entity_id
_entity_poly.type
_entity_poly.pdbx_seq_one_letter_code
_entity_poly.pdbx_strand_id
1 'polypeptide(L)'
;MALNFSFPFTGATVTRPFRPFRPNLFSPFVFPCHRAYTPRRRFARAAGDGGGATSPSSSSVGASGISPKEKNLEESAKGSSALTFQQAIQRLQEYWASVGCAVMQCSNTEVGAGTMNPLTFLRVLGPEPWNIAYAEPSIRPDDSRYGDNPNRLQRHTQFQVILKPDPGNSQDLFLHSLSALGININDHDIRFVEDNWESPVLGAWGLGWEVWMDGMEITQFTYFQQAGSLQLMPISVEITYGLERILMLLQAWLTGCRSFQKDTIC
;
A
#
# COMPACT_ATOMS: atom_id res chain seq x y z
N MET A 1 52.12 -46.65 -1.55
CA MET A 1 51.92 -46.13 -2.92
C MET A 1 51.26 -44.76 -2.76
N ALA A 2 52.08 -43.72 -2.69
CA ALA A 2 51.67 -42.32 -2.55
C ALA A 2 52.28 -41.57 -3.73
N LEU A 3 51.46 -40.83 -4.48
CA LEU A 3 51.92 -40.03 -5.60
C LEU A 3 52.38 -38.66 -5.08
N ASN A 4 53.69 -38.47 -5.15
CA ASN A 4 54.37 -37.19 -4.98
C ASN A 4 54.12 -36.29 -6.19
N PHE A 5 53.78 -35.03 -5.95
CA PHE A 5 54.10 -33.94 -6.86
C PHE A 5 54.82 -32.84 -6.09
N SER A 6 56.09 -32.66 -6.44
CA SER A 6 56.97 -31.58 -5.99
C SER A 6 57.11 -30.57 -7.11
N PHE A 7 56.98 -29.27 -6.83
CA PHE A 7 57.61 -28.17 -7.58
C PHE A 7 57.70 -26.92 -6.67
N PRO A 8 58.62 -25.97 -6.93
CA PRO A 8 59.52 -25.46 -5.90
C PRO A 8 59.21 -24.01 -5.46
N PHE A 9 59.79 -23.69 -4.31
CA PHE A 9 59.91 -22.36 -3.70
C PHE A 9 60.62 -21.34 -4.60
N THR A 10 60.06 -20.13 -4.67
CA THR A 10 60.82 -18.87 -4.69
C THR A 10 60.06 -17.83 -3.88
N GLY A 11 60.75 -17.21 -2.93
CA GLY A 11 60.17 -16.36 -1.90
C GLY A 11 60.10 -14.89 -2.25
N ALA A 12 59.23 -14.19 -1.53
CA ALA A 12 59.34 -12.76 -1.24
C ALA A 12 58.46 -12.46 -0.01
N THR A 13 59.06 -12.58 1.16
CA THR A 13 58.47 -12.18 2.45
C THR A 13 58.46 -10.66 2.52
N VAL A 14 57.30 -10.02 2.33
CA VAL A 14 57.13 -8.58 2.55
C VAL A 14 56.46 -8.37 3.90
N THR A 15 57.28 -8.24 4.95
CA THR A 15 56.87 -7.77 6.27
C THR A 15 56.74 -6.25 6.24
N ARG A 16 55.51 -5.72 6.16
CA ARG A 16 55.24 -4.29 6.40
C ARG A 16 54.99 -4.07 7.90
N PRO A 17 55.67 -3.11 8.54
CA PRO A 17 55.43 -2.80 9.95
C PRO A 17 54.09 -2.06 10.12
N PHE A 18 53.29 -2.57 11.06
CA PHE A 18 52.11 -1.92 11.63
C PHE A 18 52.48 -0.52 12.16
N ARG A 19 51.85 0.54 11.64
CA ARG A 19 51.88 1.87 12.25
C ARG A 19 50.61 2.07 13.10
N PRO A 20 50.72 2.43 14.39
CA PRO A 20 49.55 2.75 15.20
C PRO A 20 48.97 4.10 14.76
N PHE A 21 47.67 4.11 14.44
CA PHE A 21 46.90 5.31 14.17
C PHE A 21 46.68 6.07 15.48
N ARG A 22 47.11 7.34 15.55
CA ARG A 22 46.82 8.24 16.67
C ARG A 22 45.38 8.78 16.56
N PRO A 23 44.63 8.90 17.67
CA PRO A 23 43.33 9.56 17.67
C PRO A 23 43.54 11.08 17.74
N ASN A 24 43.04 11.82 16.76
CA ASN A 24 42.91 13.27 16.86
C ASN A 24 41.50 13.64 17.33
N LEU A 25 41.46 14.33 18.46
CA LEU A 25 40.38 15.16 18.95
C LEU A 25 39.77 16.00 17.82
N PHE A 26 38.45 15.93 17.64
CA PHE A 26 37.65 17.10 17.28
C PHE A 26 36.29 17.03 17.97
N SER A 27 36.02 18.10 18.72
CA SER A 27 34.86 18.37 19.57
C SER A 27 33.54 18.41 18.77
N PRO A 28 32.39 18.06 19.38
CA PRO A 28 31.09 18.13 18.72
C PRO A 28 30.62 19.58 18.58
N PHE A 29 30.17 19.95 17.38
CA PHE A 29 29.38 21.15 17.16
C PHE A 29 27.97 20.95 17.71
N VAL A 30 27.74 21.58 18.86
CA VAL A 30 26.42 21.79 19.46
C VAL A 30 25.71 22.89 18.67
N PHE A 31 24.60 22.57 18.00
CA PHE A 31 23.67 23.58 17.51
C PHE A 31 22.48 23.71 18.49
N PRO A 32 22.10 24.95 18.87
CA PRO A 32 21.16 25.18 19.96
C PRO A 32 19.71 24.91 19.56
N CYS A 33 19.04 24.18 20.45
CA CYS A 33 17.59 24.02 20.53
C CYS A 33 16.94 25.31 21.06
N HIS A 34 16.12 25.98 20.24
CA HIS A 34 14.99 26.84 20.62
C HIS A 34 14.14 26.99 19.35
N ARG A 35 12.81 26.78 19.34
CA ARG A 35 11.83 27.52 20.15
C ARG A 35 10.48 26.79 20.04
N ALA A 36 9.90 26.48 21.20
CA ALA A 36 8.54 25.96 21.30
C ALA A 36 7.52 27.01 20.79
N TYR A 37 6.61 26.58 19.93
CA TYR A 37 5.46 27.38 19.47
C TYR A 37 4.26 27.07 20.37
N THR A 38 3.92 28.00 21.26
CA THR A 38 2.71 27.92 22.10
C THR A 38 1.50 28.50 21.36
N PRO A 39 0.33 27.84 21.35
CA PRO A 39 -0.88 28.43 20.78
C PRO A 39 -1.49 29.43 21.78
N ARG A 40 -1.64 30.70 21.36
CA ARG A 40 -2.41 31.69 22.12
C ARG A 40 -3.91 31.37 22.00
N ARG A 41 -4.50 30.89 23.10
CA ARG A 41 -5.92 31.07 23.39
C ARG A 41 -6.20 32.53 23.73
N ARG A 42 -7.25 33.10 23.13
CA ARG A 42 -8.33 33.92 23.74
C ARG A 42 -8.93 34.79 22.65
N PHE A 43 -10.24 34.66 22.43
CA PHE A 43 -11.19 35.70 22.84
C PHE A 43 -12.55 35.04 23.10
N ALA A 44 -13.13 35.42 24.23
CA ALA A 44 -14.44 35.01 24.68
C ALA A 44 -15.41 36.20 24.61
N ARG A 45 -16.69 35.87 24.44
CA ARG A 45 -17.92 36.63 24.75
C ARG A 45 -18.26 37.85 23.90
N ALA A 46 -19.47 37.79 23.33
CA ALA A 46 -20.54 38.72 23.71
C ALA A 46 -21.89 37.98 23.66
N ALA A 47 -22.57 37.93 24.80
CA ALA A 47 -24.00 37.65 24.92
C ALA A 47 -24.72 39.00 24.87
N GLY A 48 -25.86 39.06 24.18
CA GLY A 48 -26.74 40.21 24.12
C GLY A 48 -28.17 39.74 23.90
N ASP A 49 -28.98 39.94 24.93
CA ASP A 49 -30.38 39.54 25.10
C ASP A 49 -31.33 40.72 24.74
N GLY A 50 -32.60 40.40 24.50
CA GLY A 50 -33.71 41.34 24.27
C GLY A 50 -34.27 41.28 22.84
N GLY A 51 -35.51 40.88 22.55
CA GLY A 51 -36.75 40.93 23.33
C GLY A 51 -37.67 42.01 22.73
N GLY A 52 -38.77 41.60 22.07
CA GLY A 52 -39.78 42.57 21.59
C GLY A 52 -40.70 42.04 20.49
N ALA A 53 -41.88 41.59 20.89
CA ALA A 53 -42.96 41.08 20.04
C ALA A 53 -43.74 42.20 19.31
N THR A 54 -44.30 41.88 18.13
CA THR A 54 -45.65 42.30 17.69
C THR A 54 -46.11 41.51 16.45
N SER A 55 -47.21 40.77 16.59
CA SER A 55 -48.19 40.44 15.52
C SER A 55 -49.48 41.23 15.84
N PRO A 56 -50.39 41.54 14.91
CA PRO A 56 -51.22 40.54 14.20
C PRO A 56 -51.46 40.90 12.71
N SER A 57 -51.81 39.96 11.82
CA SER A 57 -53.22 39.66 11.56
C SER A 57 -53.40 38.40 10.73
N SER A 58 -54.54 37.77 10.99
CA SER A 58 -55.05 36.51 10.47
C SER A 58 -55.64 36.62 9.06
N SER A 59 -55.38 35.60 8.24
CA SER A 59 -56.41 35.05 7.34
C SER A 59 -56.17 33.56 7.15
N SER A 60 -57.14 32.80 7.67
CA SER A 60 -57.35 31.36 7.51
C SER A 60 -57.49 30.93 6.05
N VAL A 61 -57.08 29.69 5.75
CA VAL A 61 -57.89 28.60 5.15
C VAL A 61 -56.96 27.58 4.51
N GLY A 62 -57.16 26.29 4.79
CA GLY A 62 -56.71 25.22 3.90
C GLY A 62 -55.91 24.10 4.57
N ALA A 63 -56.57 23.29 5.40
CA ALA A 63 -56.09 21.96 5.70
C ALA A 63 -56.31 21.08 4.45
N SER A 64 -55.23 20.69 3.77
CA SER A 64 -55.27 19.67 2.72
C SER A 64 -53.93 18.98 2.56
N GLY A 65 -53.90 17.69 2.93
CA GLY A 65 -53.04 16.67 2.32
C GLY A 65 -51.55 16.74 2.62
N ILE A 66 -51.12 16.06 3.69
CA ILE A 66 -49.74 15.54 3.76
C ILE A 66 -49.63 14.46 2.67
N SER A 67 -49.07 14.85 1.52
CA SER A 67 -48.71 13.92 0.44
C SER A 67 -47.51 13.09 0.90
N PRO A 68 -47.55 11.74 0.83
CA PRO A 68 -46.43 10.88 1.16
C PRO A 68 -45.41 10.90 0.01
N LYS A 69 -44.64 11.99 -0.13
CA LYS A 69 -43.64 12.11 -1.20
C LYS A 69 -42.27 12.63 -0.79
N GLU A 70 -42.04 12.95 0.49
CA GLU A 70 -40.73 13.44 0.96
C GLU A 70 -39.89 12.38 1.69
N LYS A 71 -40.40 11.17 1.91
CA LYS A 71 -39.61 10.08 2.53
C LYS A 71 -38.80 9.20 1.57
N ASN A 72 -38.85 9.46 0.26
CA ASN A 72 -38.19 8.62 -0.75
C ASN A 72 -36.96 9.26 -1.40
N LEU A 73 -36.38 10.32 -0.81
CA LEU A 73 -35.18 10.97 -1.33
C LEU A 73 -33.88 10.57 -0.62
N GLU A 74 -33.96 9.95 0.56
CA GLU A 74 -32.78 9.38 1.25
C GLU A 74 -32.63 7.86 1.06
N GLU A 75 -33.63 7.19 0.50
CA GLU A 75 -33.60 5.74 0.26
C GLU A 75 -33.28 5.35 -1.20
N SER A 76 -33.02 6.33 -2.06
CA SER A 76 -32.72 6.15 -3.49
C SER A 76 -31.25 6.41 -3.84
N ALA A 77 -30.32 6.10 -2.92
CA ALA A 77 -28.87 6.12 -3.18
C ALA A 77 -28.21 4.73 -3.00
N LYS A 78 -29.01 3.66 -2.98
CA LYS A 78 -28.52 2.26 -2.90
C LYS A 78 -28.72 1.54 -4.24
N GLY A 79 -28.39 2.21 -5.34
CA GLY A 79 -28.06 1.52 -6.58
C GLY A 79 -26.60 1.08 -6.48
N SER A 80 -26.31 -0.21 -6.69
CA SER A 80 -24.93 -0.71 -6.74
C SER A 80 -24.21 -0.11 -7.96
N SER A 81 -23.76 1.13 -7.85
CA SER A 81 -22.80 1.67 -8.82
C SER A 81 -21.53 0.84 -8.68
N ALA A 82 -21.10 0.20 -9.75
CA ALA A 82 -19.86 -0.57 -9.78
C ALA A 82 -18.72 0.26 -9.18
N LEU A 83 -17.91 -0.37 -8.33
CA LEU A 83 -16.79 0.30 -7.65
C LEU A 83 -15.85 0.89 -8.70
N THR A 84 -15.62 2.21 -8.62
CA THR A 84 -14.67 2.85 -9.54
C THR A 84 -13.23 2.60 -9.10
N PHE A 85 -12.30 2.72 -10.05
CA PHE A 85 -10.88 2.54 -9.79
C PHE A 85 -10.35 3.48 -8.68
N GLN A 86 -10.75 4.75 -8.74
CA GLN A 86 -10.41 5.74 -7.72
C GLN A 86 -10.99 5.38 -6.34
N GLN A 87 -12.24 4.93 -6.29
CA GLN A 87 -12.88 4.51 -5.04
C GLN A 87 -12.18 3.30 -4.42
N ALA A 88 -11.71 2.37 -5.25
CA ALA A 88 -10.96 1.21 -4.77
C ALA A 88 -9.65 1.61 -4.09
N ILE A 89 -8.87 2.50 -4.72
CA ILE A 89 -7.65 3.05 -4.12
C ILE A 89 -7.95 3.75 -2.80
N GLN A 90 -8.97 4.62 -2.78
CA GLN A 90 -9.36 5.36 -1.57
C GLN A 90 -9.77 4.41 -0.44
N ARG A 91 -10.59 3.40 -0.71
CA ARG A 91 -11.02 2.41 0.30
C ARG A 91 -9.85 1.60 0.85
N LEU A 92 -8.89 1.21 0.01
CA LEU A 92 -7.69 0.52 0.48
C LEU A 92 -6.81 1.45 1.33
N GLN A 93 -6.63 2.71 0.92
CA GLN A 93 -5.91 3.70 1.73
C GLN A 93 -6.56 3.90 3.10
N GLU A 94 -7.89 4.05 3.14
CA GLU A 94 -8.66 4.20 4.38
C GLU A 94 -8.55 2.95 5.26
N TYR A 95 -8.70 1.76 4.68
CA TYR A 95 -8.57 0.50 5.38
C TYR A 95 -7.18 0.35 6.00
N TRP A 96 -6.12 0.48 5.20
CA TRP A 96 -4.75 0.30 5.70
C TRP A 96 -4.34 1.42 6.68
N ALA A 97 -4.84 2.64 6.51
CA ALA A 97 -4.69 3.68 7.52
C ALA A 97 -5.34 3.28 8.86
N SER A 98 -6.52 2.66 8.83
CA SER A 98 -7.20 2.17 10.05
C SER A 98 -6.46 1.02 10.75
N VAL A 99 -5.68 0.24 10.00
CA VAL A 99 -4.79 -0.82 10.52
C VAL A 99 -3.46 -0.24 11.06
N GLY A 100 -3.22 1.06 10.89
CA GLY A 100 -2.03 1.75 11.40
C GLY A 100 -0.90 1.91 10.38
N CYS A 101 -1.17 1.76 9.08
CA CYS A 101 -0.21 2.09 8.03
C CYS A 101 -0.20 3.59 7.73
N ALA A 102 1.00 4.15 7.52
CA ALA A 102 1.12 5.47 6.92
C ALA A 102 0.73 5.39 5.43
N VAL A 103 -0.19 6.25 4.98
CA VAL A 103 -0.55 6.36 3.56
C VAL A 103 0.43 7.30 2.88
N MET A 104 1.18 6.77 1.91
CA MET A 104 2.22 7.53 1.20
C MET A 104 1.89 7.64 -0.29
N GLN A 105 2.67 8.46 -0.99
CA GLN A 105 2.57 8.65 -2.43
C GLN A 105 3.55 7.74 -3.17
N CYS A 106 3.28 7.49 -4.45
CA CYS A 106 4.19 6.76 -5.32
C CYS A 106 5.55 7.46 -5.47
N SER A 107 6.53 6.71 -5.97
CA SER A 107 7.81 7.32 -6.37
C SER A 107 7.59 8.28 -7.53
N ASN A 108 8.41 9.33 -7.61
CA ASN A 108 8.45 10.22 -8.76
C ASN A 108 9.25 9.62 -9.95
N THR A 109 9.92 8.49 -9.73
CA THR A 109 10.69 7.77 -10.75
C THR A 109 9.94 6.53 -11.21
N GLU A 110 10.07 6.19 -12.50
CA GLU A 110 9.52 4.95 -13.04
C GLU A 110 10.12 3.73 -12.34
N VAL A 111 9.25 2.82 -11.89
CA VAL A 111 9.63 1.56 -11.23
C VAL A 111 8.82 0.40 -11.81
N GLY A 112 9.40 -0.81 -11.77
CA GLY A 112 8.72 -2.02 -12.26
C GLY A 112 7.82 -2.72 -11.25
N ALA A 113 7.95 -2.35 -9.97
CA ALA A 113 7.14 -2.85 -8.86
C ALA A 113 7.22 -1.88 -7.66
N GLY A 114 6.21 -1.90 -6.79
CA GLY A 114 6.19 -1.19 -5.52
C GLY A 114 7.38 -1.50 -4.61
N THR A 115 7.94 -2.71 -4.72
CA THR A 115 9.16 -3.16 -4.02
C THR A 115 10.37 -2.26 -4.29
N MET A 116 10.50 -1.73 -5.52
CA MET A 116 11.64 -0.88 -5.91
C MET A 116 11.53 0.56 -5.40
N ASN A 117 10.35 0.96 -4.93
CA ASN A 117 10.17 2.29 -4.35
C ASN A 117 11.05 2.41 -3.08
N PRO A 118 11.79 3.53 -2.89
CA PRO A 118 12.58 3.77 -1.68
C PRO A 118 11.83 3.59 -0.36
N LEU A 119 10.51 3.86 -0.37
CA LEU A 119 9.61 3.68 0.76
C LEU A 119 9.47 2.22 1.21
N THR A 120 9.75 1.26 0.31
CA THR A 120 9.85 -0.17 0.62
C THR A 120 11.32 -0.57 0.72
N PHE A 121 12.08 -0.52 -0.38
CA PHE A 121 13.42 -1.11 -0.45
C PHE A 121 14.38 -0.62 0.64
N LEU A 122 14.44 0.69 0.90
CA LEU A 122 15.36 1.22 1.91
C LEU A 122 14.84 1.02 3.34
N ARG A 123 13.52 0.94 3.51
CA ARG A 123 12.88 0.88 4.84
C ARG A 123 12.82 -0.55 5.38
N VAL A 124 12.86 -1.56 4.51
CA VAL A 124 12.96 -2.96 4.96
C VAL A 124 14.33 -3.29 5.56
N LEU A 125 15.41 -2.60 5.14
CA LEU A 125 16.79 -2.87 5.56
C LEU A 125 17.10 -2.57 7.04
N GLY A 126 16.50 -1.52 7.60
CA GLY A 126 16.79 -1.09 8.98
C GLY A 126 16.16 -1.99 10.05
N PRO A 127 16.42 -1.78 11.35
CA PRO A 127 15.67 -2.45 12.41
C PRO A 127 14.34 -1.76 12.74
N GLU A 128 14.10 -0.54 12.24
CA GLU A 128 12.93 0.25 12.64
C GLU A 128 11.62 -0.37 12.12
N PRO A 129 10.54 -0.35 12.93
CA PRO A 129 9.22 -0.74 12.48
C PRO A 129 8.73 0.21 11.38
N TRP A 130 7.99 -0.33 10.41
CA TRP A 130 7.55 0.40 9.25
C TRP A 130 6.28 -0.21 8.66
N ASN A 131 5.16 0.50 8.83
CA ASN A 131 3.87 0.12 8.28
C ASN A 131 3.42 1.20 7.30
N ILE A 132 3.23 0.84 6.04
CA ILE A 132 2.99 1.80 4.96
C ILE A 132 2.08 1.19 3.90
N ALA A 133 1.25 2.03 3.28
CA ALA A 133 0.41 1.68 2.14
C ALA A 133 0.44 2.78 1.08
N TYR A 134 0.51 2.43 -0.20
CA TYR A 134 0.48 3.39 -1.31
C TYR A 134 0.08 2.73 -2.62
N ALA A 135 -0.43 3.52 -3.56
CA ALA A 135 -0.60 3.08 -4.95
C ALA A 135 0.69 3.37 -5.73
N GLU A 136 1.21 2.39 -6.47
CA GLU A 136 2.41 2.51 -7.29
C GLU A 136 2.10 2.18 -8.76
N PRO A 137 2.12 3.17 -9.66
CA PRO A 137 2.14 2.92 -11.09
C PRO A 137 3.42 2.18 -11.48
N SER A 138 3.28 0.92 -11.88
CA SER A 138 4.39 0.04 -12.22
C SER A 138 4.50 -0.12 -13.73
N ILE A 139 5.71 0.04 -14.27
CA ILE A 139 5.99 -0.06 -15.70
C ILE A 139 6.86 -1.28 -15.97
N ARG A 140 6.35 -2.20 -16.78
CA ARG A 140 7.03 -3.41 -17.25
C ARG A 140 7.00 -3.43 -18.77
N PRO A 141 8.04 -2.89 -19.44
CA PRO A 141 8.10 -2.81 -20.90
C PRO A 141 7.87 -4.16 -21.60
N ASP A 142 8.44 -5.23 -21.03
CA ASP A 142 8.38 -6.59 -21.59
C ASP A 142 6.98 -7.23 -21.53
N ASP A 143 6.11 -6.73 -20.65
CA ASP A 143 4.71 -7.19 -20.52
C ASP A 143 3.78 -6.51 -21.53
N SER A 144 4.27 -5.56 -22.33
CA SER A 144 3.46 -4.93 -23.37
C SER A 144 3.00 -5.94 -24.42
N ARG A 145 1.70 -5.91 -24.73
CA ARG A 145 1.08 -6.70 -25.81
C ARG A 145 0.24 -5.82 -26.73
N TYR A 146 0.64 -4.55 -26.90
CA TYR A 146 -0.03 -3.56 -27.76
C TYR A 146 -1.54 -3.38 -27.50
N GLY A 147 -2.04 -3.78 -26.32
CA GLY A 147 -3.48 -3.73 -25.99
C GLY A 147 -4.31 -4.91 -26.52
N ASP A 148 -3.66 -5.95 -27.06
CA ASP A 148 -4.31 -7.17 -27.55
C ASP A 148 -4.59 -8.17 -26.42
N ASN A 149 -3.78 -8.17 -25.36
CA ASN A 149 -3.98 -9.02 -24.21
C ASN A 149 -4.80 -8.29 -23.13
N PRO A 150 -5.94 -8.83 -22.68
CA PRO A 150 -6.78 -8.18 -21.67
C PRO A 150 -6.15 -8.16 -20.27
N ASN A 151 -5.18 -9.04 -19.99
CA ASN A 151 -4.60 -9.24 -18.66
C ASN A 151 -3.13 -8.80 -18.55
N ARG A 152 -2.48 -8.44 -19.66
CA ARG A 152 -1.08 -8.00 -19.68
C ARG A 152 -0.99 -6.57 -20.20
N LEU A 153 -0.60 -5.68 -19.30
CA LEU A 153 -0.44 -4.26 -19.54
C LEU A 153 1.03 -3.89 -19.35
N GLN A 154 1.54 -3.00 -20.19
CA GLN A 154 2.87 -2.41 -20.00
C GLN A 154 2.93 -1.59 -18.71
N ARG A 155 1.82 -0.91 -18.37
CA ARG A 155 1.67 -0.11 -17.17
C ARG A 155 0.42 -0.56 -16.43
N HIS A 156 0.58 -0.96 -15.19
CA HIS A 156 -0.49 -1.34 -14.27
C HIS A 156 -0.25 -0.69 -12.91
N THR A 157 -1.27 -0.65 -12.07
CA THR A 157 -1.23 0.03 -10.79
C THR A 157 -1.22 -1.00 -9.69
N GLN A 158 -0.09 -1.08 -8.99
CA GLN A 158 -0.01 -1.89 -7.79
C GLN A 158 -0.56 -1.10 -6.62
N PHE A 159 -1.29 -1.76 -5.73
CA PHE A 159 -1.41 -1.26 -4.37
C PHE A 159 -0.35 -1.98 -3.55
N GLN A 160 0.51 -1.25 -2.88
CA GLN A 160 1.65 -1.77 -2.16
C GLN A 160 1.43 -1.57 -0.68
N VAL A 161 1.63 -2.63 0.11
CA VAL A 161 1.60 -2.59 1.57
C VAL A 161 2.86 -3.25 2.12
N ILE A 162 3.51 -2.59 3.06
CA ILE A 162 4.58 -3.18 3.88
C ILE A 162 4.16 -3.14 5.33
N LEU A 163 4.29 -4.28 6.01
CA LEU A 163 4.09 -4.43 7.45
C LEU A 163 5.40 -4.93 8.05
N LYS A 164 5.96 -4.15 8.97
CA LYS A 164 7.23 -4.46 9.60
C LYS A 164 7.20 -4.06 11.08
N PRO A 165 7.42 -4.99 12.01
CA PRO A 165 7.63 -6.44 11.79
C PRO A 165 6.38 -7.14 11.25
N ASP A 166 6.52 -8.40 10.84
CA ASP A 166 5.38 -9.28 10.55
C ASP A 166 4.37 -9.29 11.73
N PRO A 167 3.09 -8.94 11.49
CA PRO A 167 2.08 -8.92 12.53
C PRO A 167 1.58 -10.32 12.93
N GLY A 168 1.89 -11.38 12.17
CA GLY A 168 1.47 -12.76 12.41
C GLY A 168 0.04 -13.09 11.94
N ASN A 169 -0.76 -12.08 11.57
CA ASN A 169 -2.11 -12.22 11.02
C ASN A 169 -2.28 -11.48 9.67
N SER A 170 -1.21 -11.36 8.90
CA SER A 170 -1.18 -10.63 7.62
C SER A 170 -2.21 -11.14 6.59
N GLN A 171 -2.47 -12.45 6.57
CA GLN A 171 -3.49 -13.06 5.70
C GLN A 171 -4.89 -12.57 6.07
N ASP A 172 -5.24 -12.54 7.36
CA ASP A 172 -6.55 -12.05 7.82
C ASP A 172 -6.72 -10.56 7.50
N LEU A 173 -5.65 -9.76 7.67
CA LEU A 173 -5.66 -8.34 7.32
C LEU A 173 -5.89 -8.13 5.82
N PHE A 174 -5.34 -8.99 4.97
CA PHE A 174 -5.60 -8.94 3.53
C PHE A 174 -7.04 -9.33 3.20
N LEU A 175 -7.56 -10.43 3.76
CA LEU A 175 -8.94 -10.86 3.53
C LEU A 175 -9.94 -9.76 3.96
N HIS A 176 -9.73 -9.14 5.11
CA HIS A 176 -10.52 -8.00 5.55
C HIS A 176 -10.40 -6.79 4.61
N SER A 177 -9.24 -6.57 3.96
CA SER A 177 -9.09 -5.53 2.94
C SER A 177 -9.94 -5.80 1.69
N LEU A 178 -10.08 -7.07 1.28
CA LEU A 178 -10.98 -7.45 0.18
C LEU A 178 -12.44 -7.18 0.57
N SER A 179 -12.80 -7.48 1.83
CA SER A 179 -14.11 -7.14 2.38
C SER A 179 -14.37 -5.63 2.37
N ALA A 180 -13.35 -4.81 2.66
CA ALA A 180 -13.44 -3.34 2.58
C ALA A 180 -13.67 -2.84 1.14
N LEU A 181 -13.17 -3.55 0.12
CA LEU A 181 -13.51 -3.29 -1.28
C LEU A 181 -14.96 -3.68 -1.63
N GLY A 182 -15.66 -4.39 -0.76
CA GLY A 182 -17.01 -4.89 -0.99
C GLY A 182 -17.05 -6.30 -1.61
N ILE A 183 -15.93 -7.04 -1.57
CA ILE A 183 -15.84 -8.42 -2.03
C ILE A 183 -16.25 -9.34 -0.86
N ASN A 184 -17.29 -10.16 -1.05
CA ASN A 184 -17.64 -11.18 -0.07
C ASN A 184 -16.79 -12.42 -0.29
N ILE A 185 -15.82 -12.66 0.59
CA ILE A 185 -14.87 -13.79 0.49
C ILE A 185 -15.57 -15.14 0.34
N ASN A 186 -16.75 -15.32 0.95
CA ASN A 186 -17.46 -16.61 0.89
C ASN A 186 -18.06 -16.91 -0.49
N ASP A 187 -18.19 -15.90 -1.36
CA ASP A 187 -18.74 -16.05 -2.71
C ASP A 187 -17.66 -16.33 -3.77
N HIS A 188 -16.38 -16.30 -3.37
CA HIS A 188 -15.22 -16.43 -4.27
C HIS A 188 -14.29 -17.57 -3.82
N ASP A 189 -13.67 -18.25 -4.78
CA ASP A 189 -12.65 -19.27 -4.51
C ASP A 189 -11.28 -18.59 -4.35
N ILE A 190 -10.89 -18.32 -3.10
CA ILE A 190 -9.60 -17.73 -2.75
C ILE A 190 -8.61 -18.81 -2.35
N ARG A 191 -7.46 -18.87 -3.03
CA ARG A 191 -6.39 -19.84 -2.78
C ARG A 191 -5.06 -19.13 -2.58
N PHE A 192 -4.32 -19.57 -1.57
CA PHE A 192 -2.93 -19.20 -1.34
C PHE A 192 -2.05 -20.31 -1.89
N VAL A 193 -1.39 -20.05 -3.01
CA VAL A 193 -0.49 -20.99 -3.68
C VAL A 193 0.93 -20.59 -3.31
N GLU A 194 1.71 -21.51 -2.74
CA GLU A 194 3.10 -21.22 -2.38
C GLU A 194 3.91 -20.82 -3.62
N ASP A 195 4.54 -19.65 -3.54
CA ASP A 195 5.47 -19.17 -4.55
C ASP A 195 6.54 -18.31 -3.89
N ASN A 196 7.80 -18.68 -4.12
CA ASN A 196 8.93 -17.97 -3.56
C ASN A 196 9.31 -16.84 -4.51
N TRP A 197 9.46 -15.63 -3.96
CA TRP A 197 9.83 -14.47 -4.74
C TRP A 197 11.34 -14.19 -4.64
N GLU A 198 11.96 -13.94 -5.79
CA GLU A 198 13.38 -13.56 -5.87
C GLU A 198 13.56 -12.42 -6.88
N SER A 199 14.39 -11.44 -6.51
CA SER A 199 14.89 -10.39 -7.40
C SER A 199 16.41 -10.28 -7.30
N PRO A 200 17.16 -10.87 -8.25
CA PRO A 200 18.62 -10.79 -8.27
C PRO A 200 19.15 -9.35 -8.33
N VAL A 201 18.43 -8.45 -9.03
CA VAL A 201 18.82 -7.04 -9.20
C VAL A 201 18.80 -6.30 -7.86
N LEU A 202 17.84 -6.62 -6.99
CA LEU A 202 17.70 -6.03 -5.66
C LEU A 202 18.49 -6.79 -4.59
N GLY A 203 19.10 -7.93 -4.95
CA GLY A 203 19.69 -8.86 -3.98
C GLY A 203 18.67 -9.28 -2.91
N ALA A 204 17.40 -9.40 -3.30
CA ALA A 204 16.27 -9.57 -2.40
C ALA A 204 15.54 -10.88 -2.71
N TRP A 205 15.11 -11.58 -1.66
CA TRP A 205 14.30 -12.78 -1.79
C TRP A 205 13.42 -12.96 -0.55
N GLY A 206 12.33 -13.68 -0.73
CA GLY A 206 11.36 -13.96 0.32
C GLY A 206 10.54 -15.21 0.05
N LEU A 207 10.00 -15.77 1.14
CA LEU A 207 9.00 -16.83 1.07
C LEU A 207 7.63 -16.19 0.87
N GLY A 208 6.71 -16.83 0.17
CA GLY A 208 5.49 -16.14 -0.21
C GLY A 208 4.38 -17.03 -0.71
N TRP A 209 3.31 -16.35 -1.09
CA TRP A 209 2.16 -16.94 -1.73
C TRP A 209 1.68 -16.05 -2.88
N GLU A 210 1.34 -16.66 -3.99
CA GLU A 210 0.41 -16.06 -4.94
C GLU A 210 -1.01 -16.27 -4.44
N VAL A 211 -1.80 -15.20 -4.45
CA VAL A 211 -3.22 -15.27 -4.13
C VAL A 211 -4.04 -15.30 -5.41
N TRP A 212 -4.76 -16.40 -5.58
CA TRP A 212 -5.66 -16.63 -6.70
C TRP A 212 -7.10 -16.44 -6.24
N MET A 213 -7.88 -15.67 -7.00
CA MET A 213 -9.32 -15.49 -6.81
C MET A 213 -10.04 -15.85 -8.10
N ASP A 214 -10.95 -16.82 -8.05
CA ASP A 214 -11.73 -17.32 -9.20
C ASP A 214 -10.88 -17.68 -10.43
N GLY A 215 -9.68 -18.22 -10.19
CA GLY A 215 -8.75 -18.64 -11.25
C GLY A 215 -7.91 -17.52 -11.87
N MET A 216 -7.86 -16.35 -11.24
CA MET A 216 -6.94 -15.26 -11.60
C MET A 216 -6.08 -14.84 -10.40
N GLU A 217 -4.77 -14.74 -10.60
CA GLU A 217 -3.84 -14.21 -9.61
C GLU A 217 -4.10 -12.70 -9.39
N ILE A 218 -4.42 -12.32 -8.16
CA ILE A 218 -4.80 -10.95 -7.78
C ILE A 218 -3.79 -10.25 -6.88
N THR A 219 -2.95 -11.00 -6.16
CA THR A 219 -2.05 -10.44 -5.15
C THR A 219 -0.84 -11.34 -4.94
N GLN A 220 0.32 -10.73 -4.71
CA GLN A 220 1.53 -11.40 -4.23
C GLN A 220 1.75 -11.12 -2.75
N PHE A 221 2.01 -12.17 -1.97
CA PHE A 221 2.57 -12.07 -0.62
C PHE A 221 4.04 -12.42 -0.63
N THR A 222 4.86 -11.61 0.03
CA THR A 222 6.30 -11.87 0.17
C THR A 222 6.77 -11.54 1.58
N TYR A 223 7.38 -12.51 2.25
CA TYR A 223 8.05 -12.36 3.54
C TYR A 223 9.53 -12.22 3.28
N PHE A 224 10.03 -10.98 3.28
CA PHE A 224 11.42 -10.70 2.94
C PHE A 224 12.38 -11.35 3.95
N GLN A 225 13.19 -12.27 3.45
CA GLN A 225 14.29 -12.86 4.20
C GLN A 225 15.58 -12.05 4.00
N GLN A 226 15.72 -11.46 2.79
CA GLN A 226 16.89 -10.70 2.40
C GLN A 226 16.49 -9.53 1.50
N ALA A 227 17.20 -8.41 1.62
CA ALA A 227 17.17 -7.30 0.66
C ALA A 227 18.56 -6.65 0.59
N GLY A 228 18.98 -6.19 -0.59
CA GLY A 228 20.31 -5.59 -0.76
C GLY A 228 21.46 -6.52 -0.36
N SER A 229 21.27 -7.83 -0.49
CA SER A 229 22.19 -8.87 -0.01
C SER A 229 22.44 -8.88 1.50
N LEU A 230 21.53 -8.27 2.28
CA LEU A 230 21.55 -8.27 3.74
C LEU A 230 20.35 -9.05 4.27
N GLN A 231 20.60 -9.90 5.27
CA GLN A 231 19.55 -10.61 5.97
C GLN A 231 18.73 -9.63 6.81
N LEU A 232 17.40 -9.70 6.71
CA LEU A 232 16.51 -8.78 7.38
C LEU A 232 16.15 -9.25 8.79
N MET A 233 16.28 -8.36 9.76
CA MET A 233 15.87 -8.56 11.15
C MET A 233 15.31 -7.23 11.69
N PRO A 234 13.98 -7.07 11.84
CA PRO A 234 12.91 -8.08 11.68
C PRO A 234 12.48 -8.32 10.23
N ILE A 235 11.82 -9.47 9.99
CA ILE A 235 11.18 -9.80 8.71
C ILE A 235 10.06 -8.79 8.42
N SER A 236 9.97 -8.39 7.15
CA SER A 236 8.91 -7.52 6.64
C SER A 236 7.97 -8.33 5.76
N VAL A 237 6.67 -8.07 5.88
CA VAL A 237 5.64 -8.64 5.00
C VAL A 237 5.29 -7.61 3.94
N GLU A 238 5.37 -8.03 2.69
CA GLU A 238 4.91 -7.31 1.52
C GLU A 238 3.62 -7.93 1.01
N ILE A 239 2.63 -7.06 0.76
CA ILE A 239 1.36 -7.42 0.13
C ILE A 239 1.18 -6.51 -1.08
N THR A 240 1.17 -7.10 -2.26
CA THR A 240 1.17 -6.37 -3.54
C THR A 240 -0.07 -6.75 -4.34
N TYR A 241 -1.03 -5.83 -4.42
CA TYR A 241 -2.31 -6.03 -5.11
C TYR A 241 -2.21 -5.63 -6.57
N GLY A 242 -2.75 -6.44 -7.48
CA GLY A 242 -3.03 -6.06 -8.86
C GLY A 242 -4.41 -5.42 -8.98
N LEU A 243 -4.50 -4.09 -8.85
CA LEU A 243 -5.79 -3.39 -8.78
C LEU A 243 -6.66 -3.59 -10.01
N GLU A 244 -6.08 -3.55 -11.21
CA GLU A 244 -6.82 -3.77 -12.44
C GLU A 244 -7.45 -5.16 -12.47
N ARG A 245 -6.74 -6.21 -12.02
CA ARG A 245 -7.25 -7.58 -12.00
C ARG A 245 -8.39 -7.72 -10.99
N ILE A 246 -8.23 -7.20 -9.78
CA ILE A 246 -9.26 -7.25 -8.72
C ILE A 246 -10.54 -6.56 -9.20
N LEU A 247 -10.42 -5.36 -9.77
CA LEU A 247 -11.58 -4.59 -10.21
C LEU A 247 -12.23 -5.17 -11.44
N MET A 248 -11.45 -5.74 -12.36
CA MET A 248 -12.00 -6.45 -13.52
C MET A 248 -12.83 -7.66 -13.09
N LEU A 249 -12.38 -8.43 -12.10
CA LEU A 249 -13.15 -9.53 -11.52
C LEU A 249 -14.43 -9.02 -10.84
N LEU A 250 -14.34 -7.97 -10.04
CA LEU A 250 -15.49 -7.38 -9.35
C LEU A 250 -16.54 -6.85 -10.34
N GLN A 251 -16.12 -6.15 -11.39
CA GLN A 251 -17.01 -5.64 -12.43
C GLN A 251 -17.64 -6.76 -13.24
N ALA A 252 -16.86 -7.78 -13.63
CA ALA A 252 -17.36 -8.94 -14.36
C ALA A 252 -18.41 -9.72 -13.54
N TRP A 253 -18.19 -9.86 -12.23
CA TRP A 253 -19.12 -10.51 -11.32
C TRP A 253 -20.42 -9.70 -11.16
N LEU A 254 -20.31 -8.38 -10.95
CA LEU A 254 -21.48 -7.50 -10.81
C LEU A 254 -22.33 -7.39 -12.08
N THR A 255 -21.70 -7.43 -13.26
CA THR A 255 -22.39 -7.31 -14.55
C THR A 255 -22.80 -8.65 -15.15
N GLY A 256 -22.37 -9.78 -14.56
CA GLY A 256 -22.49 -11.12 -15.14
C GLY A 256 -21.70 -11.31 -16.45
N CYS A 257 -20.95 -10.30 -16.88
CA CYS A 257 -20.23 -10.29 -18.15
C CYS A 257 -18.75 -10.54 -17.89
N ARG A 258 -18.25 -11.73 -18.24
CA ARG A 258 -16.82 -12.09 -18.07
C ARG A 258 -15.89 -11.45 -19.10
N SER A 259 -16.39 -10.56 -19.96
CA SER A 259 -15.61 -9.90 -21.00
C SER A 259 -15.28 -8.47 -20.63
N PHE A 260 -14.00 -8.13 -20.77
CA PHE A 260 -13.42 -6.80 -20.53
C PHE A 260 -14.11 -5.71 -21.34
N GLN A 261 -14.68 -4.71 -20.67
CA GLN A 261 -15.07 -3.45 -21.30
C GLN A 261 -13.93 -2.46 -21.15
N LYS A 262 -13.24 -2.19 -22.27
CA LYS A 262 -12.08 -1.27 -22.39
C LYS A 262 -12.36 0.16 -21.88
N ASP A 263 -13.63 0.50 -21.65
CA ASP A 263 -14.09 1.88 -21.41
C ASP A 263 -13.98 2.34 -19.94
N THR A 264 -13.47 1.51 -19.02
CA THR A 264 -13.51 1.82 -17.57
C THR A 264 -12.15 2.24 -16.99
N ILE A 265 -11.06 2.22 -17.77
CA ILE A 265 -9.69 2.41 -17.26
C ILE A 265 -8.94 3.59 -17.93
N CYS A 266 -9.57 4.32 -18.87
CA CYS A 266 -9.01 5.54 -19.47
C CYS A 266 -9.66 6.81 -18.93
#